data_AF-A0A7K5R6A6-F1
#
_entry.id   AF-A0A7K5R6A6-F1
#
_cell.length_a   1.000
_cell.length_b   1.000
_cell.length_c   1.000
_cell.angle_alpha   90.00
_cell.angle_beta   90.00
_cell.angle_gamma   90.00
#
_symmetry.space_group_name_H-M   'P 1'
#
loop_
_entity.id
_entity.type
_entity.pdbx_description
1 polymer ?
#
loop_
_entity_poly.entity_id
_entity_poly.type
_entity_poly.pdbx_seq_one_letter_code
_entity_poly.pdbx_strand_id
1 'polypeptide(L)'
;MLNSEPATLEVPSAHPPPEPVLGAGPGAAGPAGKEPPPREERRRRRRATAKYRTAHPPRERIRVEAFNVAFAELRRPPPTLPPDKKLSKIEILRLAPPYISYLNHVLDV
;
A
#
# COMPACT_ATOMS: atom_id res chain seq x y z
N MET A 1 18.99 -11.13 -40.86
CA MET A 1 18.10 -10.41 -41.78
C MET A 1 16.70 -10.51 -41.22
N LEU A 2 16.16 -9.36 -40.83
CA LEU A 2 14.77 -9.15 -40.45
C LEU A 2 13.91 -9.18 -41.73
N ASN A 3 12.72 -9.76 -41.63
CA ASN A 3 11.45 -9.42 -42.29
C ASN A 3 10.46 -10.53 -41.86
N SER A 4 9.49 -10.32 -40.97
CA SER A 4 8.38 -9.35 -40.94
C SER A 4 7.49 -9.47 -42.18
N GLU A 5 6.41 -10.25 -42.06
CA GLU A 5 5.21 -10.14 -42.88
C GLU A 5 3.95 -10.15 -42.00
N PRO A 6 2.85 -9.52 -42.46
CA PRO A 6 2.02 -8.67 -41.62
C PRO A 6 0.71 -9.29 -41.12
N ALA A 7 0.19 -8.67 -40.07
CA ALA A 7 -1.11 -8.92 -39.47
C ALA A 7 -2.27 -8.72 -40.46
N THR A 8 -3.14 -9.72 -40.59
CA THR A 8 -4.51 -9.56 -41.05
C THR A 8 -5.45 -9.69 -39.86
N LEU A 9 -5.97 -8.54 -39.43
CA LEU A 9 -7.15 -8.42 -38.58
C LEU A 9 -8.38 -8.87 -39.38
N GLU A 10 -8.93 -10.02 -39.04
CA GLU A 10 -10.35 -10.28 -39.31
C GLU A 10 -11.11 -10.17 -38.00
N VAL A 11 -12.00 -9.17 -37.95
CA VAL A 11 -12.97 -8.95 -36.89
C VAL A 11 -14.29 -9.54 -37.38
N PRO A 12 -14.82 -10.64 -36.80
CA PRO A 12 -16.17 -11.06 -37.06
C PRO A 12 -17.12 -10.33 -36.09
N SER A 13 -18.06 -9.62 -36.73
CA SER A 13 -19.26 -8.97 -36.25
C SER A 13 -19.91 -9.52 -34.96
N ALA A 14 -20.40 -8.56 -34.16
CA ALA A 14 -21.09 -8.74 -32.90
C ALA A 14 -22.24 -9.76 -32.95
N HIS A 15 -22.09 -10.85 -32.19
CA HIS A 15 -23.20 -11.71 -31.80
C HIS A 15 -23.97 -11.04 -30.64
N PRO A 16 -25.30 -10.88 -30.70
CA PRO A 16 -26.07 -10.31 -29.60
C PRO A 16 -25.97 -11.19 -28.34
N PRO A 17 -26.00 -10.61 -27.12
CA PRO A 17 -25.96 -11.39 -25.89
C PRO A 17 -27.21 -12.28 -25.78
N PRO A 18 -27.09 -13.54 -25.33
CA PRO A 18 -28.25 -14.40 -25.11
C PRO A 18 -29.13 -13.82 -23.99
N GLU A 19 -30.43 -13.77 -24.23
CA GLU A 19 -31.42 -13.38 -23.23
C GLU A 19 -31.32 -14.25 -21.96
N PRO A 20 -31.56 -13.69 -20.77
CA PRO A 20 -31.55 -14.45 -19.52
C PRO A 20 -32.78 -15.37 -19.48
N VAL A 21 -32.57 -16.64 -19.80
CA VAL A 21 -33.57 -17.69 -19.60
C VAL A 21 -33.81 -17.85 -18.11
N LEU A 22 -35.01 -17.48 -17.68
CA LEU A 22 -35.55 -17.66 -16.33
C LEU A 22 -35.52 -19.14 -15.93
N GLY A 23 -34.47 -19.54 -15.21
CA GLY A 23 -34.37 -20.83 -14.54
C GLY A 23 -34.45 -20.65 -13.03
N ALA A 24 -35.64 -20.81 -12.47
CA ALA A 24 -35.92 -20.77 -11.05
C ALA A 24 -35.40 -22.03 -10.31
N GLY A 25 -34.73 -21.82 -9.18
CA GLY A 25 -34.38 -22.85 -8.18
C GLY A 25 -33.63 -22.23 -6.98
N PRO A 26 -33.73 -22.80 -5.76
CA PRO A 26 -34.69 -22.31 -4.78
C PRO A 26 -34.05 -21.67 -3.53
N GLY A 27 -34.81 -20.76 -2.89
CA GLY A 27 -34.82 -20.62 -1.44
C GLY A 27 -33.70 -19.80 -0.78
N ALA A 28 -33.87 -18.50 -0.73
CA ALA A 28 -33.47 -17.71 0.44
C ALA A 28 -34.53 -16.63 0.69
N ALA A 29 -35.63 -17.05 1.32
CA ALA A 29 -36.55 -16.11 1.95
C ALA A 29 -35.77 -15.31 3.01
N GLY A 30 -35.66 -13.99 2.81
CA GLY A 30 -35.18 -13.04 3.80
C GLY A 30 -35.95 -11.72 3.61
N PRO A 31 -36.56 -11.15 4.66
CA PRO A 31 -37.65 -10.20 4.49
C PRO A 31 -37.17 -8.84 3.98
N ALA A 32 -38.03 -8.22 3.18
CA ALA A 32 -38.01 -6.81 2.88
C ALA A 32 -37.91 -5.96 4.16
N GLY A 33 -37.17 -4.85 4.10
CA GLY A 33 -37.29 -3.74 5.06
C GLY A 33 -36.26 -3.67 6.19
N LYS A 34 -34.95 -3.62 5.90
CA LYS A 34 -33.98 -3.10 6.88
C LYS A 34 -33.12 -2.02 6.24
N GLU A 35 -33.16 -0.83 6.84
CA GLU A 35 -32.27 0.29 6.51
C GLU A 35 -30.83 -0.19 6.38
N PRO A 36 -30.04 0.41 5.46
CA PRO A 36 -28.66 0.01 5.28
C PRO A 36 -27.93 0.07 6.62
N PRO A 37 -27.17 -0.97 7.00
CA PRO A 37 -26.56 -1.05 8.32
C PRO A 37 -25.72 0.20 8.57
N PRO A 38 -25.69 0.71 9.82
CA PRO A 38 -24.92 1.88 10.19
C PRO A 38 -23.50 1.81 9.66
N ARG A 39 -22.91 2.95 9.29
CA ARG A 39 -21.57 3.03 8.68
C ARG A 39 -20.52 2.24 9.47
N GLU A 40 -20.65 2.22 10.79
CA GLU A 40 -19.80 1.49 11.73
C GLU A 40 -19.86 -0.03 11.50
N GLU A 41 -21.06 -0.60 11.33
CA GLU A 41 -21.26 -2.02 11.13
C GLU A 41 -20.75 -2.49 9.75
N ARG A 42 -20.92 -1.65 8.72
CA ARG A 42 -20.28 -1.88 7.41
C ARG A 42 -18.76 -1.90 7.50
N ARG A 43 -18.14 -0.99 8.28
CA ARG A 43 -16.69 -0.98 8.52
C ARG A 43 -16.25 -2.23 9.27
N ARG A 44 -16.98 -2.63 10.31
CA ARG A 44 -16.71 -3.84 11.09
C ARG A 44 -16.76 -5.09 10.22
N ARG A 45 -17.80 -5.25 9.39
CA ARG A 45 -17.96 -6.40 8.48
C ARG A 45 -16.82 -6.46 7.45
N ARG A 46 -16.39 -5.31 6.89
CA ARG A 46 -15.23 -5.24 6.00
C ARG A 46 -13.93 -5.68 6.68
N ARG A 47 -13.67 -5.19 7.90
CA ARG A 47 -12.48 -5.55 8.70
C ARG A 47 -12.45 -7.02 9.11
N ALA A 48 -13.62 -7.66 9.24
CA ALA A 48 -13.74 -9.08 9.56
C ALA A 48 -13.48 -10.01 8.36
N THR A 49 -13.42 -9.49 7.13
CA THR A 49 -13.13 -10.33 5.95
C THR A 49 -11.71 -10.88 5.98
N ALA A 50 -11.54 -12.14 5.54
CA ALA A 50 -10.22 -12.78 5.45
C ALA A 50 -9.23 -11.97 4.60
N LYS A 51 -9.71 -11.36 3.49
CA LYS A 51 -8.91 -10.44 2.66
C LYS A 51 -8.38 -9.25 3.46
N TYR A 52 -9.19 -8.62 4.32
CA TYR A 52 -8.73 -7.51 5.15
C TYR A 52 -7.75 -7.96 6.23
N ARG A 53 -8.03 -9.08 6.91
CA ARG A 53 -7.17 -9.64 7.96
C ARG A 53 -5.80 -10.07 7.45
N THR A 54 -5.74 -10.59 6.23
CA THR A 54 -4.50 -11.06 5.60
C THR A 54 -3.73 -9.92 4.91
N ALA A 55 -4.40 -8.88 4.41
CA ALA A 55 -3.77 -7.75 3.73
C ALA A 55 -3.24 -6.65 4.67
N HIS A 56 -3.78 -6.52 5.88
CA HIS A 56 -3.38 -5.47 6.82
C HIS A 56 -1.98 -5.68 7.44
N PRO A 57 -1.61 -6.89 7.90
CA PRO A 57 -0.29 -7.14 8.49
C PRO A 57 0.88 -6.90 7.51
N PRO A 58 0.83 -7.35 6.24
CA PRO A 58 1.87 -7.04 5.26
C PRO A 58 2.00 -5.56 4.96
N ARG A 59 0.86 -4.84 4.87
CA ARG A 59 0.86 -3.39 4.60
C ARG A 59 1.57 -2.59 5.70
N GLU A 60 1.28 -2.89 6.96
CA GLU A 60 1.95 -2.20 8.06
C GLU A 60 3.43 -2.55 8.14
N ARG A 61 3.78 -3.82 7.87
CA ARG A 61 5.18 -4.24 7.79
C ARG A 61 5.96 -3.45 6.73
N ILE A 62 5.41 -3.30 5.53
CA ILE A 62 6.03 -2.51 4.45
C ILE A 62 6.21 -1.04 4.88
N ARG A 63 5.19 -0.44 5.51
CA ARG A 63 5.27 0.94 6.01
C ARG A 63 6.39 1.12 7.04
N VAL A 64 6.49 0.19 8.00
CA VAL A 64 7.53 0.21 9.05
C VAL A 64 8.91 -0.05 8.45
N GLU A 65 9.02 -0.93 7.46
CA GLU A 65 10.27 -1.21 6.75
C GLU A 65 10.75 0.03 5.98
N ALA A 66 9.87 0.67 5.20
CA ALA A 66 10.18 1.92 4.51
C ALA A 66 10.63 3.02 5.48
N PHE A 67 9.98 3.15 6.63
CA PHE A 67 10.40 4.07 7.69
C PHE A 67 11.79 3.73 8.24
N ASN A 68 12.07 2.44 8.48
CA ASN A 68 13.36 2.01 9.01
C ASN A 68 14.50 2.22 7.99
N VAL A 69 14.23 2.03 6.69
CA VAL A 69 15.20 2.35 5.62
C VAL A 69 15.55 3.84 5.64
N ALA A 70 14.55 4.72 5.68
CA ALA A 70 14.80 6.17 5.80
C ALA A 70 15.60 6.52 7.06
N PHE A 71 15.35 5.84 8.18
CA PHE A 71 16.10 6.02 9.42
C PHE A 71 17.55 5.54 9.34
N ALA A 72 17.81 4.46 8.59
CA ALA A 72 19.16 3.96 8.35
C ALA A 72 19.96 4.94 7.47
N GLU A 73 19.31 5.53 6.46
CA GLU A 73 19.92 6.59 5.65
C GLU A 73 20.27 7.83 6.49
N LEU A 74 19.36 8.27 7.37
CA LEU A 74 19.63 9.39 8.29
C LEU A 74 20.76 9.11 9.28
N ARG A 75 21.10 7.83 9.53
CA ARG A 75 22.20 7.42 10.41
C ARG A 75 23.58 7.42 9.73
N ARG A 76 23.66 7.47 8.40
CA ARG A 76 24.95 7.56 7.67
C ARG A 76 25.70 8.89 7.84
N PRO A 77 25.06 10.08 7.78
CA PRO A 77 25.76 11.36 7.83
C PRO A 77 26.30 11.82 9.20
N PRO A 78 25.76 11.48 10.39
CA PRO A 78 26.27 12.04 11.63
C PRO A 78 27.70 11.54 11.91
N PRO A 79 28.69 12.44 12.06
CA PRO A 79 30.02 12.07 12.51
C PRO A 79 29.94 11.65 13.98
N THR A 80 29.78 10.35 14.23
CA THR A 80 29.79 9.81 15.59
C THR A 80 31.19 9.34 15.95
N LEU A 81 31.70 9.78 17.10
CA LEU A 81 32.76 9.07 17.83
C LEU A 81 32.10 8.07 18.79
N PRO A 82 32.37 6.74 18.70
CA PRO A 82 33.04 5.97 17.65
C PRO A 82 32.16 5.75 16.39
N PRO A 83 32.76 5.46 15.22
CA PRO A 83 32.04 5.30 13.95
C PRO A 83 31.03 4.13 13.96
N ASP A 84 31.23 3.16 14.84
CA ASP A 84 30.34 1.99 14.98
C ASP A 84 29.25 2.18 16.03
N LYS A 85 29.09 3.39 16.59
CA LYS A 85 28.09 3.66 17.62
C LYS A 85 26.68 3.36 17.07
N LYS A 86 25.98 2.45 17.76
CA LYS A 86 24.57 2.16 17.51
C LYS A 86 23.67 3.24 18.09
N LEU A 87 23.44 4.30 17.32
CA LEU A 87 22.46 5.33 17.66
C LEU A 87 21.04 4.77 17.61
N SER A 88 20.29 5.00 18.68
CA SER A 88 18.84 4.75 18.75
C SER A 88 18.05 5.78 17.94
N LYS A 89 16.78 5.47 17.66
CA LYS A 89 15.91 6.37 16.87
C LYS A 89 15.82 7.78 17.48
N ILE A 90 15.73 7.87 18.81
CA ILE A 90 15.64 9.15 19.51
C ILE A 90 16.97 9.93 19.46
N GLU A 91 18.11 9.25 19.55
CA GLU A 91 19.41 9.91 19.48
C GLU A 91 19.66 10.50 18.09
N ILE A 92 19.32 9.77 17.02
CA ILE A 92 19.43 10.27 15.64
C ILE A 92 18.59 11.55 15.47
N LEU A 93 17.35 11.56 15.97
CA LEU A 93 16.49 12.74 15.90
C LEU A 93 17.01 13.92 16.72
N ARG A 94 17.71 13.67 17.82
CA ARG A 94 18.34 14.73 18.63
C ARG A 94 19.62 15.26 17.99
N LEU A 95 20.36 14.42 17.28
CA LEU A 95 21.61 14.79 16.62
C LEU A 95 21.41 15.48 15.27
N ALA A 96 20.36 15.14 14.53
CA ALA A 96 20.16 15.66 13.17
C ALA A 96 19.97 17.19 13.11
N PRO A 97 19.08 17.84 13.89
CA PRO A 97 18.92 19.29 13.85
C PRO A 97 20.18 20.09 14.19
N PRO A 98 20.90 19.84 15.31
CA PRO A 98 22.12 20.59 15.61
C PRO A 98 23.24 20.31 14.61
N TYR A 99 23.29 19.12 13.99
CA TYR A 99 24.24 18.82 12.92
C TYR A 99 23.98 19.65 11.65
N ILE A 100 22.71 19.80 11.24
CA ILE A 100 22.34 20.69 10.13
C ILE A 100 22.74 22.13 10.45
N SER A 101 22.43 22.62 11.66
CA SER A 101 22.82 23.97 12.09
C SER A 101 24.34 24.18 12.07
N TYR A 102 25.10 23.19 12.52
CA TYR A 102 26.57 23.22 12.50
C TYR A 102 27.10 23.31 11.06
N LEU A 103 26.61 22.47 10.15
CA LEU A 103 27.04 22.50 8.75
C LEU A 103 26.71 23.84 8.08
N ASN A 104 25.52 24.39 8.32
CA ASN A 104 25.17 25.71 7.78
C ASN A 104 26.13 26.79 8.29
N HIS A 105 26.45 26.78 9.58
CA HIS A 105 27.41 27.74 10.14
C HIS A 105 28.80 27.62 9.51
N VAL A 106 29.29 26.39 9.28
CA VAL A 106 30.59 26.15 8.63
C VAL A 106 30.62 26.61 7.17
N LEU A 107 29.49 26.50 6.47
CA LEU A 107 29.36 26.88 5.05
C LEU A 107 29.09 28.38 4.84
N ASP A 108 28.55 29.07 5.84
CA ASP A 108 28.32 30.52 5.81
C ASP A 108 29.60 31.35 6.14
N VAL A 109 30.72 30.69 6.45
CA VAL A 109 32.06 31.30 6.64
C VAL A 109 32.88 31.17 5.36
#